data_AF-A0A834DRY4-F1
#
_entry.id   AF-A0A834DRY4-F1
#
_cell.length_a   1.000
_cell.length_b   1.000
_cell.length_c   1.000
_cell.angle_alpha   90.00
_cell.angle_beta   90.00
_cell.angle_gamma   90.00
#
_symmetry.space_group_name_H-M   'P 1'
#
loop_
_entity.id
_entity.type
_entity.pdbx_description
1 polymer ?
#
loop_
_entity_poly.entity_id
_entity_poly.type
_entity_poly.pdbx_seq_one_letter_code
_entity_poly.pdbx_strand_id
1 'polypeptide(L)'
;MWAFLLAPRDRVLRGGETTVSQRTLSTCPSCCQEAECKKEMLDVKFMADTKIADSKRAFELQKSAFSEEVNIKVRSHRSPGLGLRAQDLATSLMLTTLLPQTAEAQLAYELQGAREQQKIRQEEIEIEVVQRKKQIAVEEQEILRTDKELIATVRRPAEAEAHRIQEIAEGEKVKQVLLAQAEAEKIRKIGEAEAAVIEAMGKAEAERMKLKAQAYQKYGDSAKMALVLEALPQIAAKVAAPLSKVDEIVVLSGDNNKVTSEVNRLLAELPASVHALTGVDLSKIPLIKKATGAQV
;
A
#
# COMPACT_ATOMS: atom_id res chain seq x y z
N MET A 1 -31.38 -1.77 -4.82
CA MET A 1 -31.82 -0.85 -3.76
C MET A 1 -32.62 -1.65 -2.75
N TRP A 2 -32.00 -1.92 -1.60
CA TRP A 2 -32.51 -2.74 -0.52
C TRP A 2 -33.67 -2.06 0.20
N ALA A 3 -34.75 -2.81 0.39
CA ALA A 3 -35.81 -2.50 1.32
C ALA A 3 -35.86 -3.65 2.33
N PHE A 4 -35.55 -3.36 3.59
CA PHE A 4 -36.42 -3.61 4.76
C PHE A 4 -35.61 -3.44 6.04
N LEU A 5 -35.71 -2.24 6.60
CA LEU A 5 -35.44 -1.97 8.01
C LEU A 5 -36.69 -2.35 8.83
N LEU A 6 -36.42 -2.62 10.11
CA LEU A 6 -37.32 -2.61 11.27
C LEU A 6 -37.89 -3.96 11.73
N ALA A 7 -37.22 -4.49 12.75
CA ALA A 7 -37.71 -5.44 13.74
C ALA A 7 -39.05 -5.00 14.37
N PRO A 8 -39.77 -5.95 15.00
CA PRO A 8 -39.92 -5.80 16.45
C PRO A 8 -39.94 -7.13 17.25
N ARG A 9 -39.15 -7.13 18.34
CA ARG A 9 -39.61 -7.29 19.74
C ARG A 9 -40.15 -8.64 20.22
N ASP A 10 -39.50 -9.12 21.28
CA ASP A 10 -39.89 -10.15 22.25
C ASP A 10 -41.39 -10.47 22.36
N ARG A 11 -41.72 -11.76 22.24
CA ARG A 11 -42.93 -12.33 22.86
C ARG A 11 -42.63 -13.66 23.54
N VAL A 12 -42.62 -13.58 24.86
CA VAL A 12 -42.54 -14.62 25.88
C VAL A 12 -43.81 -15.50 25.89
N LEU A 13 -43.58 -16.83 25.94
CA LEU A 13 -44.35 -17.93 26.54
C LEU A 13 -45.84 -18.14 26.17
N ARG A 14 -46.14 -19.33 25.61
CA ARG A 14 -47.06 -20.31 26.21
C ARG A 14 -47.12 -21.64 25.45
N GLY A 15 -46.98 -22.73 26.19
CA GLY A 15 -47.71 -23.98 25.93
C GLY A 15 -46.92 -25.09 25.24
N GLY A 16 -46.45 -26.04 26.04
CA GLY A 16 -46.60 -27.48 25.79
C GLY A 16 -46.04 -28.03 24.49
N GLU A 17 -44.79 -28.48 24.54
CA GLU A 17 -44.44 -29.89 24.36
C GLU A 17 -42.93 -30.00 24.50
N THR A 18 -42.50 -30.75 25.51
CA THR A 18 -41.14 -31.20 25.73
C THR A 18 -40.72 -32.14 24.60
N THR A 19 -40.59 -31.61 23.39
CA THR A 19 -39.65 -32.14 22.41
C THR A 19 -38.38 -31.34 22.62
N VAL A 20 -37.54 -31.83 23.53
CA VAL A 20 -36.13 -31.44 23.58
C VAL A 20 -35.61 -31.67 22.18
N SER A 21 -35.50 -30.57 21.44
CA SER A 21 -34.98 -30.53 20.09
C SER A 21 -33.59 -31.14 20.14
N GLN A 22 -33.50 -32.41 19.80
CA GLN A 22 -32.27 -33.10 19.41
C GLN A 22 -31.67 -32.52 18.11
N ARG A 23 -32.12 -31.33 17.67
CA ARG A 23 -31.67 -30.63 16.45
C ARG A 23 -31.01 -29.28 16.71
N THR A 24 -30.43 -29.06 17.89
CA THR A 24 -29.48 -27.95 18.10
C THR A 24 -28.15 -28.39 18.70
N LEU A 25 -27.94 -29.70 18.92
CA LEU A 25 -26.62 -30.29 19.06
C LEU A 25 -26.13 -30.86 17.72
N SER A 26 -26.45 -30.16 16.63
CA SER A 26 -25.65 -30.26 15.41
C SER A 26 -24.30 -29.63 15.71
N THR A 27 -23.49 -30.40 16.43
CA THR A 27 -22.09 -30.67 16.12
C THR A 27 -21.36 -29.42 15.66
N CYS A 28 -20.79 -28.69 16.61
CA CYS A 28 -19.51 -28.05 16.31
C CYS A 28 -18.56 -29.21 15.98
N PRO A 29 -18.17 -29.43 14.71
CA PRO A 29 -17.40 -30.62 14.34
C PRO A 29 -16.11 -30.70 15.15
N SER A 30 -15.56 -29.56 15.60
CA SER A 30 -14.36 -29.52 16.43
C SER A 30 -14.58 -30.11 17.84
N CYS A 31 -15.71 -29.86 18.52
CA CYS A 31 -15.91 -30.43 19.85
C CYS A 31 -16.15 -31.94 19.81
N CYS A 32 -16.71 -32.44 18.71
CA CYS A 32 -16.86 -33.88 18.47
C CYS A 32 -15.52 -34.53 18.09
N GLN A 33 -14.70 -33.88 17.26
CA GLN A 33 -13.36 -34.38 16.92
C GLN A 33 -12.40 -34.36 18.11
N GLU A 34 -12.44 -33.34 18.95
CA GLU A 34 -11.65 -33.31 20.19
C GLU A 34 -12.07 -34.44 21.15
N ALA A 35 -13.37 -34.70 21.26
CA ALA A 35 -13.89 -35.79 22.10
C ALA A 35 -13.50 -37.16 21.54
N GLU A 36 -13.59 -37.35 20.22
CA GLU A 36 -13.17 -38.58 19.54
C GLU A 36 -11.66 -38.82 19.68
N CYS A 37 -10.84 -37.78 19.50
CA CYS A 37 -9.38 -37.90 19.62
C CYS A 37 -8.95 -38.22 21.06
N LYS A 38 -9.62 -37.64 22.07
CA LYS A 38 -9.41 -37.97 23.48
C LYS A 38 -9.81 -39.42 23.79
N LYS A 39 -10.91 -39.90 23.21
CA LYS A 39 -11.35 -41.28 23.38
C LYS A 39 -10.35 -42.26 22.77
N GLU A 40 -9.91 -42.03 21.53
CA GLU A 40 -8.88 -42.85 20.88
C GLU A 40 -7.56 -42.86 21.65
N MET A 41 -7.12 -41.71 22.17
CA MET A 41 -5.92 -41.64 23.02
C MET A 41 -6.05 -42.49 24.28
N LEU A 42 -7.21 -42.42 24.94
CA LEU A 42 -7.49 -43.23 26.13
C LEU A 42 -7.50 -44.71 25.79
N ASP A 43 -8.16 -45.12 24.71
CA ASP A 43 -8.24 -46.52 24.28
C ASP A 43 -6.84 -47.12 24.01
N VAL A 44 -5.97 -46.38 23.31
CA VAL A 44 -4.58 -46.80 23.06
C VAL A 44 -3.80 -46.93 24.37
N LYS A 45 -3.96 -45.96 25.29
CA LYS A 45 -3.30 -45.99 26.59
C LYS A 45 -3.74 -47.19 27.41
N PHE A 46 -5.04 -47.45 27.50
CA PHE A 46 -5.58 -48.59 28.25
C PHE A 46 -5.08 -49.93 27.70
N MET A 47 -5.04 -50.10 26.38
CA MET A 47 -4.54 -51.33 25.77
C MET A 47 -3.07 -51.58 26.11
N ALA A 48 -2.26 -50.54 26.15
CA ALA A 48 -0.84 -50.65 26.41
C ALA A 48 -0.52 -50.80 27.92
N ASP A 49 -1.25 -50.10 28.79
CA ASP A 49 -1.18 -50.29 30.25
C ASP A 49 -1.53 -51.74 30.64
N THR A 50 -2.49 -52.34 29.93
CA THR A 50 -2.86 -53.76 30.12
C THR A 50 -1.70 -54.70 29.76
N LYS A 51 -1.03 -54.47 28.62
CA LYS A 51 0.14 -55.27 28.20
C LYS A 51 1.32 -55.14 29.17
N ILE A 52 1.57 -53.93 29.68
CA ILE A 52 2.61 -53.68 30.68
C ILE A 52 2.27 -54.41 31.99
N ALA A 53 1.00 -54.35 32.42
CA ALA A 53 0.55 -55.04 33.62
C ALA A 53 0.66 -56.57 33.48
N ASP A 54 0.28 -57.13 32.34
CA ASP A 54 0.39 -58.55 32.05
C ASP A 54 1.86 -59.01 32.02
N SER A 55 2.75 -58.22 31.41
CA SER A 55 4.20 -58.50 31.36
C SER A 55 4.84 -58.45 32.76
N LYS A 56 4.47 -57.46 33.60
CA LYS A 56 4.91 -57.37 35.00
C LYS A 56 4.43 -58.56 35.82
N ARG A 57 3.16 -58.95 35.69
CA ARG A 57 2.57 -60.10 36.39
C ARG A 57 3.22 -61.42 35.97
N ALA A 58 3.52 -61.59 34.68
CA ALA A 58 4.24 -62.77 34.18
C ALA A 58 5.66 -62.86 34.74
N PHE A 59 6.37 -61.74 34.83
CA PHE A 59 7.70 -61.67 35.44
C PHE A 59 7.67 -62.02 36.94
N GLU A 60 6.68 -61.50 37.68
CA GLU A 60 6.50 -61.83 39.11
C GLU A 60 6.18 -63.31 39.35
N LEU A 61 5.38 -63.92 38.48
CA LEU A 61 5.09 -65.37 38.52
C LEU A 61 6.35 -66.21 38.28
N GLN A 62 7.21 -65.81 37.33
CA GLN A 62 8.50 -66.48 37.11
C GLN A 62 9.44 -66.31 38.31
N LYS A 63 9.44 -65.13 38.95
CA LYS A 63 10.20 -64.88 40.18
C LYS A 63 9.77 -65.81 41.30
N SER A 64 8.46 -65.92 41.55
CA SER A 64 7.92 -66.78 42.60
C SER A 64 8.22 -68.25 42.32
N ALA A 65 8.00 -68.71 41.08
CA ALA A 65 8.27 -70.09 40.69
C ALA A 65 9.75 -70.48 40.88
N PHE A 66 10.67 -69.61 40.45
CA PHE A 66 12.11 -69.83 40.65
C PHE A 66 12.48 -69.86 42.13
N SER A 67 11.93 -68.95 42.94
CA SER A 67 12.19 -68.93 44.39
C SER A 67 11.68 -70.17 45.12
N GLU A 68 10.54 -70.71 44.71
CA GLU A 68 10.00 -71.97 45.22
C GLU A 68 10.88 -73.16 44.82
N GLU A 69 11.34 -73.19 43.58
CA GLU A 69 12.20 -74.27 43.09
C GLU A 69 13.56 -74.32 43.80
N VAL A 70 14.19 -73.16 43.98
CA VAL A 70 15.40 -73.03 44.80
C VAL A 70 15.14 -73.46 46.24
N ASN A 71 14.02 -73.04 46.84
CA ASN A 71 13.67 -73.39 48.22
C ASN A 71 13.39 -74.91 48.40
N ILE A 72 12.71 -75.55 47.44
CA ILE A 72 12.49 -77.00 47.42
C ILE A 72 13.81 -77.74 47.31
N LYS A 73 14.72 -77.28 46.45
CA LYS A 73 16.04 -77.90 46.28
C LYS A 73 16.88 -77.81 47.56
N VAL A 74 16.94 -76.63 48.18
CA VAL A 74 17.61 -76.41 49.47
C VAL A 74 16.99 -77.28 50.57
N ARG A 75 15.67 -77.42 50.61
CA ARG A 75 14.96 -78.24 51.62
C ARG A 75 15.19 -79.74 51.44
N SER A 76 15.23 -80.23 50.20
CA SER A 76 15.44 -81.66 49.86
C SER A 76 16.79 -82.21 50.32
N HIS A 77 17.76 -81.31 50.56
CA HIS A 77 19.11 -81.65 50.94
C HIS A 77 19.36 -81.50 52.46
N ARG A 78 18.44 -80.88 53.20
CA ARG A 78 18.48 -80.76 54.66
C ARG A 78 17.95 -82.04 55.32
N SER A 79 18.78 -83.08 55.43
CA SER A 79 18.40 -84.37 56.06
C SER A 79 18.35 -84.28 57.60
N PRO A 80 17.23 -84.63 58.28
CA PRO A 80 17.09 -84.46 59.74
C PRO A 80 17.84 -85.44 60.66
N GLY A 81 18.73 -86.32 60.17
CA GLY A 81 19.13 -87.52 60.92
C GLY A 81 20.63 -87.88 61.01
N LEU A 82 21.56 -87.00 60.64
CA LEU A 82 23.01 -87.31 60.64
C LEU A 82 23.72 -86.58 61.80
N GLY A 83 24.69 -87.21 62.47
CA GLY A 83 25.43 -86.58 63.58
C GLY A 83 26.20 -85.32 63.14
N LEU A 84 26.34 -84.34 64.05
CA LEU A 84 26.86 -82.98 63.77
C LEU A 84 28.13 -82.94 62.90
N ARG A 85 29.11 -83.84 63.14
CA ARG A 85 30.38 -83.86 62.37
C ARG A 85 30.26 -84.39 60.93
N ALA A 86 29.28 -85.26 60.65
CA ALA A 86 29.02 -85.74 59.28
C ALA A 86 28.15 -84.75 58.50
N GLN A 87 27.30 -83.98 59.19
CA GLN A 87 26.56 -82.87 58.61
C GLN A 87 27.48 -81.73 58.15
N ASP A 88 28.51 -81.36 58.93
CA ASP A 88 29.40 -80.25 58.57
C ASP A 88 30.21 -80.50 57.29
N LEU A 89 30.73 -81.72 57.10
CA LEU A 89 31.48 -82.09 55.89
C LEU A 89 30.58 -82.20 54.65
N ALA A 90 29.37 -82.77 54.81
CA ALA A 90 28.39 -82.85 53.73
C ALA A 90 27.87 -81.46 53.32
N THR A 91 27.64 -80.57 54.29
CA THR A 91 27.19 -79.19 54.04
C THR A 91 28.28 -78.37 53.35
N SER A 92 29.55 -78.55 53.72
CA SER A 92 30.72 -77.92 53.09
C SER A 92 30.93 -78.34 51.63
N LEU A 93 30.86 -79.65 51.34
CA LEU A 93 30.95 -80.18 49.99
C LEU A 93 29.73 -79.77 49.13
N MET A 94 28.57 -79.63 49.75
CA MET A 94 27.37 -79.11 49.10
C MET A 94 27.48 -77.65 48.74
N LEU A 95 27.97 -76.84 49.67
CA LEU A 95 28.10 -75.41 49.46
C LEU A 95 29.03 -75.15 48.28
N THR A 96 30.16 -75.87 48.20
CA THR A 96 31.12 -75.74 47.09
C THR A 96 30.61 -76.22 45.74
N THR A 97 29.68 -77.18 45.69
CA THR A 97 29.09 -77.69 44.43
C THR A 97 27.83 -76.94 43.99
N LEU A 98 27.03 -76.45 44.95
CA LEU A 98 25.79 -75.73 44.68
C LEU A 98 26.03 -74.23 44.43
N LEU A 99 27.00 -73.59 45.11
CA LEU A 99 27.33 -72.17 44.92
C LEU A 99 27.54 -71.76 43.46
N PRO A 100 28.38 -72.43 42.65
CA PRO A 100 28.60 -72.03 41.26
C PRO A 100 27.33 -72.17 40.40
N GLN A 101 26.55 -73.23 40.59
CA GLN A 101 25.29 -73.45 39.88
C GLN A 101 24.22 -72.40 40.25
N THR A 102 24.17 -72.01 41.53
CA THR A 102 23.26 -70.95 41.98
C THR A 102 23.68 -69.56 41.52
N ALA A 103 24.98 -69.30 41.39
CA ALA A 103 25.51 -68.02 40.89
C ALA A 103 25.19 -67.84 39.39
N GLU A 104 25.35 -68.88 38.57
CA GLU A 104 24.97 -68.85 37.15
C GLU A 104 23.46 -68.65 36.96
N ALA A 105 22.64 -69.32 37.78
CA ALA A 105 21.19 -69.16 37.75
C ALA A 105 20.73 -67.76 38.20
N GLN A 106 21.38 -67.18 39.22
CA GLN A 106 21.14 -65.80 39.66
C GLN A 106 21.51 -64.78 38.59
N LEU A 107 22.68 -64.92 37.95
CA LEU A 107 23.10 -64.04 36.85
C LEU A 107 22.16 -64.14 35.65
N ALA A 108 21.75 -65.35 35.26
CA ALA A 108 20.78 -65.55 34.19
C ALA A 108 19.44 -64.87 34.51
N TYR A 109 18.97 -64.98 35.76
CA TYR A 109 17.74 -64.35 36.23
C TYR A 109 17.83 -62.82 36.21
N GLU A 110 18.94 -62.24 36.68
CA GLU A 110 19.18 -60.80 36.63
C GLU A 110 19.20 -60.27 35.18
N LEU A 111 19.83 -61.02 34.26
CA LEU A 111 19.85 -60.71 32.84
C LEU A 111 18.45 -60.76 32.22
N GLN A 112 17.63 -61.74 32.58
CA GLN A 112 16.24 -61.83 32.15
C GLN A 112 15.39 -60.69 32.71
N GLY A 113 15.58 -60.33 33.99
CA GLY A 113 14.92 -59.19 34.61
C GLY A 113 15.29 -57.86 33.94
N ALA A 114 16.57 -57.66 33.62
CA ALA A 114 17.02 -56.46 32.90
C ALA A 114 16.45 -56.38 31.47
N ARG A 115 16.34 -57.51 30.77
CA ARG A 115 15.72 -57.60 29.44
C ARG A 115 14.23 -57.31 29.48
N GLU A 116 13.51 -57.87 30.44
CA GLU A 116 12.07 -57.64 30.59
C GLU A 116 11.78 -56.18 30.97
N GLN A 117 12.60 -55.59 31.85
CA GLN A 117 12.53 -54.16 32.14
C GLN A 117 12.89 -53.26 30.96
N GLN A 118 13.77 -53.70 30.05
CA GLN A 118 14.02 -52.97 28.80
C GLN A 118 12.80 -53.01 27.88
N LYS A 119 12.13 -54.16 27.73
CA LYS A 119 10.90 -54.27 26.94
C LYS A 119 9.77 -53.41 27.51
N ILE A 120 9.54 -53.47 28.83
CA ILE A 120 8.53 -52.63 29.50
C ILE A 120 8.81 -51.14 29.22
N ARG A 121 10.08 -50.71 29.34
CA ARG A 121 10.46 -49.32 29.02
C ARG A 121 10.25 -48.97 27.55
N GLN A 122 10.49 -49.89 26.62
CA GLN A 122 10.21 -49.67 25.20
C GLN A 122 8.72 -49.49 24.93
N GLU A 123 7.88 -50.33 25.53
CA GLU A 123 6.41 -50.22 25.44
C GLU A 123 5.93 -48.90 26.07
N GLU A 124 6.46 -48.51 27.23
CA GLU A 124 6.16 -47.22 27.88
C GLU A 124 6.52 -46.02 26.98
N ILE A 125 7.68 -46.05 26.33
CA ILE A 125 8.10 -45.01 25.37
C ILE A 125 7.19 -45.00 24.13
N GLU A 126 6.78 -46.16 23.62
CA GLU A 126 5.88 -46.25 22.48
C GLU A 126 4.52 -45.59 22.78
N ILE A 127 3.98 -45.80 23.99
CA ILE A 127 2.77 -45.13 24.47
C ILE A 127 2.96 -43.61 24.45
N GLU A 128 4.08 -43.13 25.01
CA GLU A 128 4.38 -41.70 25.07
C GLU A 128 4.47 -41.08 23.66
N VAL A 129 5.13 -41.77 22.72
CA VAL A 129 5.24 -41.32 21.33
C VAL A 129 3.87 -41.25 20.66
N VAL A 130 3.00 -42.25 20.86
CA VAL A 130 1.66 -42.24 20.27
C VAL A 130 0.79 -41.13 20.88
N GLN A 131 0.88 -40.91 22.20
CA GLN A 131 0.18 -39.81 22.87
C GLN A 131 0.64 -38.45 22.35
N ARG A 132 1.96 -38.21 22.27
CA ARG A 132 2.51 -36.96 21.73
C ARG A 132 2.10 -36.73 20.28
N LYS A 133 2.14 -37.78 19.43
CA LYS A 133 1.68 -37.68 18.03
C LYS A 133 0.19 -37.31 17.94
N LYS A 134 -0.65 -37.87 18.81
CA LYS A 134 -2.08 -37.52 18.86
C LYS A 134 -2.31 -36.10 19.37
N GLN A 135 -1.52 -35.62 20.34
CA GLN A 135 -1.57 -34.23 20.80
C GLN A 135 -1.19 -33.26 19.67
N ILE A 136 -0.08 -33.52 18.97
CA ILE A 136 0.34 -32.72 17.80
C ILE A 136 -0.77 -32.69 16.74
N ALA A 137 -1.42 -33.82 16.45
CA ALA A 137 -2.51 -33.87 15.48
C ALA A 137 -3.74 -33.04 15.91
N VAL A 138 -4.06 -32.98 17.20
CA VAL A 138 -5.13 -32.11 17.72
C VAL A 138 -4.73 -30.64 17.58
N GLU A 139 -3.51 -30.30 18.00
CA GLU A 139 -2.98 -28.93 17.90
C GLU A 139 -2.93 -28.44 16.45
N GLU A 140 -2.51 -29.29 15.49
CA GLU A 140 -2.53 -28.98 14.07
C GLU A 140 -3.95 -28.67 13.57
N GLN A 141 -4.95 -29.44 14.01
CA GLN A 141 -6.35 -29.18 13.66
C GLN A 141 -6.88 -27.89 14.28
N GLU A 142 -6.48 -27.58 15.51
CA GLU A 142 -6.81 -26.31 16.17
C GLU A 142 -6.20 -25.12 15.42
N ILE A 143 -4.92 -25.20 15.03
CA ILE A 143 -4.25 -24.17 14.23
C ILE A 143 -5.01 -23.94 12.91
N LEU A 144 -5.33 -25.02 12.18
CA LEU A 144 -6.09 -24.91 10.92
C LEU A 144 -7.47 -24.29 11.09
N ARG A 145 -8.12 -24.53 12.24
CA ARG A 145 -9.39 -23.90 12.57
C ARG A 145 -9.19 -22.41 12.85
N THR A 146 -8.23 -22.05 13.69
CA THR A 146 -7.93 -20.65 14.01
C THR A 146 -7.50 -19.86 12.79
N ASP A 147 -6.74 -20.46 11.88
CA ASP A 147 -6.34 -19.85 10.61
C ASP A 147 -7.56 -19.55 9.75
N LYS A 148 -8.51 -20.49 9.64
CA LYS A 148 -9.76 -20.27 8.91
C LYS A 148 -10.61 -19.18 9.55
N GLU A 149 -10.67 -19.13 10.88
CA GLU A 149 -11.36 -18.07 11.62
C GLU A 149 -10.69 -16.71 11.39
N LEU A 150 -9.37 -16.62 11.44
CA LEU A 150 -8.60 -15.40 11.17
C LEU A 150 -8.74 -14.94 9.72
N ILE A 151 -8.72 -15.86 8.76
CA ILE A 151 -8.97 -15.56 7.35
C ILE A 151 -10.36 -14.94 7.20
N ALA A 152 -11.38 -15.53 7.82
CA ALA A 152 -12.76 -15.04 7.71
C ALA A 152 -12.97 -13.69 8.42
N THR A 153 -12.40 -13.51 9.61
CA THR A 153 -12.68 -12.37 10.50
C THR A 153 -11.78 -11.17 10.28
N VAL A 154 -10.51 -11.38 9.93
CA VAL A 154 -9.53 -10.29 9.80
C VAL A 154 -9.14 -10.08 8.35
N ARG A 155 -8.77 -11.16 7.65
CA ARG A 155 -8.19 -11.04 6.31
C ARG A 155 -9.23 -10.65 5.25
N ARG A 156 -10.38 -11.34 5.20
CA ARG A 156 -11.45 -11.03 4.25
C ARG A 156 -11.99 -9.59 4.35
N PRO A 157 -12.28 -9.03 5.54
CA PRO A 157 -12.71 -7.64 5.62
C PRO A 157 -11.57 -6.66 5.28
N ALA A 158 -10.33 -6.96 5.67
CA ALA A 158 -9.19 -6.13 5.30
C ALA A 158 -8.97 -6.10 3.78
N GLU A 159 -9.08 -7.24 3.10
CA GLU A 159 -9.01 -7.33 1.63
C GLU A 159 -10.16 -6.55 0.97
N ALA A 160 -11.39 -6.70 1.46
CA ALA A 160 -12.54 -5.96 0.95
C ALA A 160 -12.36 -4.42 1.08
N GLU A 161 -11.86 -3.96 2.22
CA GLU A 161 -11.61 -2.53 2.45
C GLU A 161 -10.43 -2.02 1.61
N ALA A 162 -9.37 -2.81 1.46
CA ALA A 162 -8.23 -2.47 0.61
C ALA A 162 -8.67 -2.29 -0.86
N HIS A 163 -9.49 -3.22 -1.37
CA HIS A 163 -10.05 -3.11 -2.73
C HIS A 163 -10.95 -1.88 -2.86
N ARG A 164 -11.82 -1.62 -1.86
CA ARG A 164 -12.66 -0.42 -1.86
C ARG A 164 -11.86 0.87 -1.93
N ILE A 165 -10.79 0.99 -1.13
CA ILE A 165 -9.93 2.17 -1.12
C ILE A 165 -9.19 2.31 -2.45
N GLN A 166 -8.71 1.21 -3.04
CA GLN A 166 -8.07 1.23 -4.35
C GLN A 166 -9.03 1.72 -5.44
N GLU A 167 -10.25 1.20 -5.50
CA GLU A 167 -11.26 1.64 -6.47
C GLU A 167 -11.63 3.12 -6.31
N ILE A 168 -11.75 3.61 -5.08
CA ILE A 168 -12.00 5.04 -4.82
C ILE A 168 -10.80 5.88 -5.29
N ALA A 169 -9.58 5.48 -4.93
CA ALA A 169 -8.36 6.20 -5.32
C ALA A 169 -8.16 6.19 -6.85
N GLU A 170 -8.48 5.10 -7.53
CA GLU A 170 -8.45 5.00 -8.99
C GLU A 170 -9.54 5.88 -9.62
N GLY A 171 -10.75 5.85 -9.09
CA GLY A 171 -11.85 6.72 -9.51
C GLY A 171 -11.49 8.20 -9.39
N GLU A 172 -10.86 8.60 -8.29
CA GLU A 172 -10.39 9.98 -8.07
C GLU A 172 -9.27 10.38 -9.04
N LYS A 173 -8.29 9.50 -9.28
CA LYS A 173 -7.24 9.74 -10.29
C LYS A 173 -7.83 9.93 -11.67
N VAL A 174 -8.73 9.04 -12.09
CA VAL A 174 -9.40 9.13 -13.40
C VAL A 174 -10.21 10.43 -13.49
N LYS A 175 -10.94 10.79 -12.43
CA LYS A 175 -11.68 12.05 -12.38
C LYS A 175 -10.76 13.26 -12.54
N GLN A 176 -9.63 13.30 -11.84
CA GLN A 176 -8.67 14.40 -11.95
C GLN A 176 -8.05 14.50 -13.35
N VAL A 177 -7.68 13.37 -13.95
CA VAL A 177 -7.14 13.33 -15.32
C VAL A 177 -8.18 13.82 -16.33
N LEU A 178 -9.43 13.38 -16.22
CA LEU A 178 -10.51 13.81 -17.10
C LEU A 178 -10.81 15.31 -16.95
N LEU A 179 -10.80 15.84 -15.72
CA LEU A 179 -10.97 17.27 -15.49
C LEU A 179 -9.82 18.08 -16.10
N ALA A 180 -8.57 17.66 -15.89
CA ALA A 180 -7.41 18.31 -16.48
C ALA A 180 -7.43 18.27 -18.01
N GLN A 181 -7.84 17.14 -18.61
CA GLN A 181 -8.02 17.02 -20.06
C GLN A 181 -9.13 17.94 -20.58
N ALA A 182 -10.29 17.98 -19.89
CA ALA A 182 -11.39 18.86 -20.27
C ALA A 182 -11.01 20.34 -20.19
N GLU A 183 -10.25 20.74 -19.17
CA GLU A 183 -9.73 22.11 -19.03
C GLU A 183 -8.71 22.44 -20.13
N ALA A 184 -7.80 21.51 -20.45
CA ALA A 184 -6.85 21.68 -21.55
C ALA A 184 -7.56 21.84 -22.90
N GLU A 185 -8.57 21.01 -23.18
CA GLU A 185 -9.37 21.12 -24.40
C GLU A 185 -10.16 22.43 -24.46
N LYS A 186 -10.70 22.89 -23.32
CA LYS A 186 -11.39 24.16 -23.22
C LYS A 186 -10.46 25.31 -23.59
N ILE A 187 -9.26 25.36 -23.01
CA ILE A 187 -8.26 26.40 -23.31
C ILE A 187 -7.85 26.33 -24.78
N ARG A 188 -7.65 25.12 -25.33
CA ARG A 188 -7.30 24.94 -26.74
C ARG A 188 -8.39 25.51 -27.66
N LYS A 189 -9.66 25.19 -27.42
CA LYS A 189 -10.79 25.70 -28.22
C LYS A 189 -10.96 27.21 -28.12
N ILE A 190 -10.74 27.78 -26.92
CA ILE A 190 -10.77 29.25 -26.74
C ILE A 190 -9.61 29.89 -27.52
N GLY A 191 -8.39 29.36 -27.39
CA GLY A 191 -7.23 29.86 -28.13
C GLY A 191 -7.37 29.74 -29.65
N GLU A 192 -7.94 28.64 -30.15
CA GLU A 192 -8.26 28.46 -31.58
C GLU A 192 -9.29 29.49 -32.06
N ALA A 193 -10.35 29.74 -31.28
CA ALA A 193 -11.35 30.73 -31.61
C ALA A 193 -10.78 32.16 -31.62
N GLU A 194 -9.96 32.52 -30.61
CA GLU A 194 -9.30 33.82 -30.54
C GLU A 194 -8.31 34.02 -31.68
N ALA A 195 -7.50 33.00 -31.99
CA ALA A 195 -6.58 33.03 -33.13
C ALA A 195 -7.32 33.22 -34.45
N ALA A 196 -8.44 32.52 -34.67
CA ALA A 196 -9.26 32.68 -35.86
C ALA A 196 -9.87 34.07 -35.97
N VAL A 197 -10.31 34.68 -34.86
CA VAL A 197 -10.82 36.06 -34.83
C VAL A 197 -9.70 37.04 -35.19
N ILE A 198 -8.51 36.91 -34.58
CA ILE A 198 -7.37 37.79 -34.87
C ILE A 198 -6.92 37.64 -36.33
N GLU A 199 -6.87 36.42 -36.85
CA GLU A 199 -6.53 36.17 -38.25
C GLU A 199 -7.56 36.78 -39.21
N ALA A 200 -8.86 36.63 -38.93
CA ALA A 200 -9.93 37.23 -39.72
C ALA A 200 -9.87 38.77 -39.68
N MET A 201 -9.66 39.36 -38.49
CA MET A 201 -9.47 40.81 -38.36
C MET A 201 -8.21 41.28 -39.08
N GLY A 202 -7.09 40.57 -38.94
CA GLY A 202 -5.83 40.88 -39.60
C GLY A 202 -5.94 40.81 -41.12
N LYS A 203 -6.64 39.81 -41.66
CA LYS A 203 -6.97 39.72 -43.10
C LYS A 203 -7.85 40.87 -43.55
N ALA A 204 -8.93 41.16 -42.82
CA ALA A 204 -9.84 42.26 -43.14
C ALA A 204 -9.12 43.62 -43.10
N GLU A 205 -8.23 43.83 -42.12
CA GLU A 205 -7.43 45.05 -42.02
C GLU A 205 -6.38 45.15 -43.13
N ALA A 206 -5.70 44.05 -43.47
CA ALA A 206 -4.77 44.01 -44.59
C ALA A 206 -5.48 44.29 -45.92
N GLU A 207 -6.67 43.73 -46.15
CA GLU A 207 -7.50 44.01 -47.32
C GLU A 207 -7.96 45.47 -47.34
N ARG A 208 -8.42 46.00 -46.21
CA ARG A 208 -8.80 47.41 -46.05
C ARG A 208 -7.63 48.33 -46.39
N MET A 209 -6.43 48.02 -45.93
CA MET A 209 -5.22 48.80 -46.25
C MET A 209 -4.84 48.68 -47.72
N LYS A 210 -4.94 47.49 -48.31
CA LYS A 210 -4.69 47.29 -49.75
C LYS A 210 -5.66 48.11 -50.61
N LEU A 211 -6.95 48.08 -50.30
CA LEU A 211 -7.97 48.86 -51.01
C LEU A 211 -7.73 50.36 -50.82
N LYS A 212 -7.42 50.80 -49.60
CA LYS A 212 -7.06 52.20 -49.30
C LYS A 212 -5.82 52.63 -50.10
N ALA A 213 -4.79 51.80 -50.17
CA ALA A 213 -3.59 52.07 -50.97
C ALA A 213 -3.91 52.15 -52.48
N GLN A 214 -4.71 51.24 -53.02
CA GLN A 214 -5.15 51.27 -54.42
C GLN A 214 -6.01 52.50 -54.73
N ALA A 215 -6.92 52.87 -53.83
CA ALA A 215 -7.71 54.09 -53.96
C ALA A 215 -6.78 55.31 -54.03
N TYR A 216 -5.82 55.44 -53.11
CA TYR A 216 -4.87 56.55 -53.13
C TYR A 216 -3.96 56.58 -54.36
N GLN A 217 -3.56 55.42 -54.90
CA GLN A 217 -2.83 55.38 -56.18
C GLN A 217 -3.67 56.00 -57.31
N LYS A 218 -4.99 55.74 -57.34
CA LYS A 218 -5.90 56.32 -58.34
C LYS A 218 -6.14 57.82 -58.14
N TYR A 219 -6.04 58.34 -56.91
CA TYR A 219 -6.24 59.77 -56.61
C TYR A 219 -4.98 60.65 -56.77
N GLY A 220 -3.85 60.09 -57.22
CA GLY A 220 -2.67 60.84 -57.68
C GLY A 220 -2.01 61.78 -56.66
N ASP A 221 -1.18 62.71 -57.13
CA ASP A 221 -0.45 63.65 -56.28
C ASP A 221 -1.36 64.64 -55.53
N SER A 222 -2.60 64.85 -56.01
CA SER A 222 -3.60 65.70 -55.35
C SER A 222 -4.11 65.10 -54.03
N ALA A 223 -4.23 63.77 -53.91
CA ALA A 223 -4.66 63.14 -52.65
C ALA A 223 -3.60 63.20 -51.55
N LYS A 224 -2.31 63.17 -51.90
CA LYS A 224 -1.22 63.36 -50.93
C LYS A 224 -1.30 64.76 -50.31
N MET A 225 -1.63 65.77 -51.10
CA MET A 225 -1.81 67.15 -50.63
C MET A 225 -3.01 67.28 -49.69
N ALA A 226 -4.14 66.62 -49.99
CA ALA A 226 -5.31 66.59 -49.12
C ALA A 226 -5.00 65.94 -47.76
N LEU A 227 -4.22 64.87 -47.73
CA LEU A 227 -3.84 64.18 -46.50
C LEU A 227 -2.89 65.01 -45.63
N VAL A 228 -1.96 65.75 -46.25
CA VAL A 228 -1.11 66.72 -45.54
C VAL A 228 -1.96 67.86 -44.97
N LEU A 229 -2.94 68.37 -45.73
CA LEU A 229 -3.87 69.41 -45.26
C LEU A 229 -4.78 68.93 -44.12
N GLU A 230 -5.14 67.64 -44.08
CA GLU A 230 -5.94 67.03 -43.01
C GLU A 230 -5.12 66.74 -41.74
N ALA A 231 -3.84 66.37 -41.88
CA ALA A 231 -2.91 66.15 -40.76
C ALA A 231 -2.34 67.45 -40.18
N LEU A 232 -2.32 68.54 -40.97
CA LEU A 232 -1.79 69.85 -40.62
C LEU A 232 -2.38 70.42 -39.32
N PRO A 233 -3.71 70.39 -39.07
CA PRO A 233 -4.31 70.87 -37.83
C PRO A 233 -3.84 70.13 -36.59
N GLN A 234 -3.57 68.82 -36.68
CA GLN A 234 -3.08 68.06 -35.53
C GLN A 234 -1.62 68.41 -35.19
N ILE A 235 -0.79 68.58 -36.22
CA ILE A 235 0.59 69.03 -36.04
C ILE A 235 0.59 70.46 -35.47
N ALA A 236 -0.21 71.36 -36.06
CA ALA A 236 -0.37 72.72 -35.56
C ALA A 236 -0.85 72.75 -34.11
N ALA A 237 -1.82 71.92 -33.73
CA ALA A 237 -2.30 71.80 -32.35
C ALA A 237 -1.22 71.30 -31.39
N LYS A 238 -0.40 70.31 -31.79
CA LYS A 238 0.68 69.78 -30.94
C LYS A 238 1.86 70.76 -30.79
N VAL A 239 2.17 71.52 -31.83
CA VAL A 239 3.21 72.56 -31.80
C VAL A 239 2.73 73.82 -31.07
N ALA A 240 1.44 74.15 -31.17
CA ALA A 240 0.83 75.27 -30.45
C ALA A 240 0.51 74.94 -28.98
N ALA A 241 0.37 73.66 -28.60
CA ALA A 241 0.11 73.25 -27.22
C ALA A 241 1.09 73.83 -26.18
N PRO A 242 2.42 73.88 -26.42
CA PRO A 242 3.34 74.58 -25.51
C PRO A 242 3.27 76.11 -25.60
N LEU A 243 2.95 76.68 -26.75
CA LEU A 243 2.84 78.14 -26.94
C LEU A 243 1.56 78.73 -26.31
N SER A 244 0.47 77.96 -26.30
CA SER A 244 -0.79 78.35 -25.66
C SER A 244 -0.72 78.37 -24.13
N LYS A 245 0.36 77.85 -23.52
CA LYS A 245 0.58 77.87 -22.07
C LYS A 245 1.38 79.09 -21.58
N VAL A 246 1.81 79.96 -22.49
CA VAL A 246 2.56 81.18 -22.15
C VAL A 246 1.63 82.36 -22.38
N ASP A 247 1.12 82.94 -21.30
CA ASP A 247 0.04 83.94 -21.36
C ASP A 247 0.52 85.34 -21.80
N GLU A 248 1.77 85.72 -21.53
CA GLU A 248 2.33 87.01 -21.95
C GLU A 248 3.85 86.95 -22.13
N ILE A 249 4.33 87.20 -23.36
CA ILE A 249 5.75 87.38 -23.64
C ILE A 249 6.04 88.88 -23.57
N VAL A 250 6.49 89.35 -22.40
CA VAL A 250 6.98 90.73 -22.26
C VAL A 250 8.39 90.80 -22.82
N VAL A 251 8.52 91.38 -24.01
CA VAL A 251 9.83 91.71 -24.59
C VAL A 251 10.41 92.87 -23.80
N LEU A 252 11.29 92.57 -22.85
CA LEU A 252 12.09 93.57 -22.15
C LEU A 252 13.16 94.10 -23.12
N SER A 253 12.77 95.07 -23.95
CA SER A 253 13.68 95.77 -24.84
C SER A 253 14.70 96.58 -24.04
N GLY A 254 15.97 96.19 -24.16
CA GLY A 254 17.14 97.02 -23.85
C GLY A 254 18.00 97.35 -25.07
N ASP A 255 17.99 96.51 -26.12
CA ASP A 255 18.75 96.74 -27.37
C ASP A 255 18.15 95.96 -28.55
N ASN A 256 17.76 96.66 -29.61
CA ASN A 256 16.89 96.17 -30.70
C ASN A 256 17.50 95.13 -31.68
N ASN A 257 18.70 94.59 -31.43
CA ASN A 257 19.40 93.71 -32.39
C ASN A 257 19.69 92.26 -31.94
N LYS A 258 19.47 91.89 -30.67
CA LYS A 258 19.79 90.51 -30.19
C LYS A 258 18.62 89.53 -30.32
N VAL A 259 17.39 89.93 -29.97
CA VAL A 259 16.21 89.05 -29.99
C VAL A 259 15.86 88.59 -31.41
N THR A 260 15.95 89.47 -32.39
CA THR A 260 15.73 89.15 -33.81
C THR A 260 16.78 88.20 -34.37
N SER A 261 18.03 88.25 -33.88
CA SER A 261 19.09 87.33 -34.28
C SER A 261 18.97 85.95 -33.61
N GLU A 262 18.53 85.87 -32.36
CA GLU A 262 18.31 84.61 -31.64
C GLU A 262 17.10 83.84 -32.17
N VAL A 263 16.02 84.55 -32.51
CA VAL A 263 14.85 83.93 -33.17
C VAL A 263 15.22 83.42 -34.56
N ASN A 264 15.99 84.19 -35.35
CA ASN A 264 16.49 83.71 -36.65
C ASN A 264 17.45 82.51 -36.50
N ARG A 265 18.23 82.45 -35.43
CA ARG A 265 19.12 81.31 -35.15
C ARG A 265 18.35 80.07 -34.72
N LEU A 266 17.33 80.20 -33.85
CA LEU A 266 16.45 79.11 -33.46
C LEU A 266 15.62 78.57 -34.63
N LEU A 267 15.12 79.45 -35.51
CA LEU A 267 14.44 79.05 -36.75
C LEU A 267 15.38 78.39 -37.77
N ALA A 268 16.68 78.71 -37.75
CA ALA A 268 17.68 78.03 -38.58
C ALA A 268 18.10 76.66 -38.01
N GLU A 269 18.01 76.46 -36.69
CA GLU A 269 18.43 75.24 -35.98
C GLU A 269 17.27 74.25 -35.78
N LEU A 270 16.02 74.75 -35.80
CA LEU A 270 14.79 73.96 -35.77
C LEU A 270 14.71 72.92 -36.91
N PRO A 271 15.02 73.24 -38.19
CA PRO A 271 15.01 72.27 -39.27
C PRO A 271 15.99 71.10 -39.04
N ALA A 272 17.19 71.38 -38.52
CA ALA A 272 18.19 70.35 -38.22
C ALA A 272 17.76 69.46 -37.04
N SER A 273 17.14 70.05 -36.02
CA SER A 273 16.66 69.34 -34.83
C SER A 273 15.46 68.44 -35.12
N VAL A 274 14.52 68.91 -35.96
CA VAL A 274 13.37 68.12 -36.41
C VAL A 274 13.83 66.98 -37.33
N HIS A 275 14.83 67.22 -38.18
CA HIS A 275 15.42 66.19 -39.02
C HIS A 275 16.05 65.05 -38.18
N ALA A 276 16.81 65.39 -37.13
CA ALA A 276 17.48 64.41 -36.26
C ALA A 276 16.50 63.55 -35.44
N LEU A 277 15.36 64.10 -35.01
CA LEU A 277 14.39 63.40 -34.17
C LEU A 277 13.34 62.60 -34.95
N THR A 278 13.01 63.01 -36.18
CA THR A 278 11.94 62.39 -36.98
C THR A 278 12.45 61.63 -38.20
N GLY A 279 13.73 61.78 -38.56
CA GLY A 279 14.35 61.14 -39.72
C GLY A 279 13.86 61.67 -41.08
N VAL A 280 13.04 62.73 -41.11
CA VAL A 280 12.45 63.28 -42.34
C VAL A 280 13.21 64.52 -42.79
N ASP A 281 13.82 64.46 -43.98
CA ASP A 281 14.53 65.55 -44.66
C ASP A 281 13.55 66.61 -45.20
N LEU A 282 13.32 67.69 -44.46
CA LEU A 282 12.46 68.79 -44.92
C LEU A 282 13.02 69.53 -46.15
N SER A 283 14.34 69.47 -46.39
CA SER A 283 15.01 70.09 -47.54
C SER A 283 14.70 69.41 -48.87
N LYS A 284 14.13 68.19 -48.86
CA LYS A 284 13.71 67.45 -50.06
C LYS A 284 12.20 67.53 -50.31
N ILE A 285 11.45 68.22 -49.46
CA ILE A 285 10.01 68.40 -49.64
C ILE A 285 9.76 69.61 -50.56
N PRO A 286 9.16 69.42 -51.76
CA PRO A 286 9.04 70.47 -52.79
C PRO A 286 8.13 71.65 -52.41
N LEU A 287 7.50 71.64 -51.22
CA LEU A 287 6.58 72.67 -50.75
C LEU A 287 7.29 73.91 -50.19
N ILE A 288 8.48 73.78 -49.57
CA ILE A 288 9.21 74.94 -49.04
C ILE A 288 9.77 75.79 -50.19
N LYS A 289 10.19 75.15 -51.28
CA LYS A 289 10.75 75.81 -52.47
C LYS A 289 9.73 76.64 -53.28
N LYS A 290 8.43 76.37 -53.12
CA LYS A 290 7.35 77.15 -53.79
C LYS A 290 6.71 78.19 -52.89
N ALA A 291 6.73 78.01 -51.56
CA ALA A 291 6.21 79.00 -50.60
C ALA A 291 7.22 80.10 -50.27
N THR A 292 8.53 79.82 -50.40
CA THR A 292 9.56 80.87 -50.49
C THR A 292 9.78 81.23 -51.95
N GLY A 293 9.03 82.21 -52.44
CA GLY A 293 9.33 82.87 -53.69
C GLY A 293 10.66 83.61 -53.58
N ALA A 294 11.75 82.92 -53.89
CA ALA A 294 13.02 83.52 -54.27
C ALA A 294 13.24 83.17 -55.75
N GLN A 295 12.74 84.06 -56.63
CA GLN A 295 13.40 84.28 -57.90
C GLN A 295 14.73 84.98 -57.61
N VAL A 296 15.75 84.55 -58.36
CA VAL A 296 17.18 84.87 -58.31
C VAL A 296 18.00 83.96 -57.40
#